data_AF-A0A820TN16-F1
#
_entry.id   AF-A0A820TN16-F1
#
_cell.length_a   1.000
_cell.length_b   1.000
_cell.length_c   1.000
_cell.angle_alpha   90.00
_cell.angle_beta   90.00
_cell.angle_gamma   90.00
#
_symmetry.space_group_name_H-M   'P 1'
#
loop_
_entity.id
_entity.type
_entity.pdbx_description
1 polymer ?
#
loop_
_entity_poly.entity_id
_entity_poly.type
_entity_poly.pdbx_seq_one_letter_code
_entity_poly.pdbx_strand_id
1 'polypeptide(L)'
;LDKLEQRFSMAQWSDANKLHYISIHLLEDAYRWWMQTSSTINTWSSFTNAVTRAFGSTRAQELAFEQLKWYKQTINQSITQYYD
;
A
#
# COMPACT_ATOMS: atom_id res chain seq x y z
N LEU A 1 -0.71 8.54 1.94
CA LEU A 1 -1.41 7.92 3.09
C LEU A 1 -0.73 8.26 4.41
N ASP A 2 0.60 8.23 4.48
CA ASP A 2 1.36 8.46 5.73
C ASP A 2 1.07 9.79 6.44
N LYS A 3 0.91 10.89 5.67
CA LYS A 3 0.54 12.20 6.24
C LYS A 3 -0.84 12.21 6.89
N LEU A 4 -1.79 11.39 6.39
CA LEU A 4 -3.12 11.24 6.99
C LEU A 4 -3.06 10.36 8.22
N GLU A 5 -2.30 9.26 8.17
CA GLU A 5 -2.05 8.39 9.33
C GLU A 5 -1.48 9.20 10.51
N GLN A 6 -0.49 10.05 10.24
CA GLN A 6 0.13 10.89 11.25
C GLN A 6 -0.89 11.83 11.89
N ARG A 7 -1.75 12.47 11.09
CA ARG A 7 -2.81 13.36 11.58
C ARG A 7 -3.86 12.62 12.39
N PHE A 8 -4.32 11.46 11.93
CA PHE A 8 -5.30 10.65 12.65
C PHE A 8 -4.76 10.09 13.96
N SER A 9 -3.46 9.77 13.99
CA SER A 9 -2.76 9.31 15.19
C SER A 9 -2.64 10.44 16.23
N MET A 10 -2.28 11.66 15.79
CA MET A 10 -2.22 12.83 16.67
C MET A 10 -3.60 13.20 17.23
N ALA A 11 -4.66 13.03 16.45
CA ALA A 11 -6.03 13.31 16.85
C ALA A 11 -6.72 12.15 17.59
N GLN A 12 -6.04 11.02 17.79
CA GLN A 12 -6.57 9.78 18.40
C GLN A 12 -7.91 9.33 17.80
N TRP A 13 -8.04 9.38 16.47
CA TRP A 13 -9.27 8.94 15.80
C TRP A 13 -9.43 7.43 15.83
N SER A 14 -10.66 6.98 16.08
CA SER A 14 -11.06 5.58 15.89
C SER A 14 -11.11 5.23 14.40
N ASP A 15 -10.97 3.94 14.08
CA ASP A 15 -11.02 3.47 12.70
C ASP A 15 -12.33 3.84 11.99
N ALA A 16 -13.47 3.81 12.70
CA ALA A 16 -14.75 4.25 12.17
C ALA A 16 -14.71 5.73 11.71
N ASN A 17 -14.09 6.61 12.50
CA ASN A 17 -13.95 8.03 12.16
C ASN A 17 -13.00 8.23 10.97
N LYS A 18 -11.89 7.48 10.92
CA LYS A 18 -10.93 7.53 9.79
C LYS A 18 -11.59 7.10 8.48
N LEU A 19 -12.33 5.98 8.50
CA LEU A 19 -13.03 5.45 7.33
C LEU A 19 -14.15 6.39 6.86
N HIS A 20 -14.92 6.95 7.80
CA HIS A 20 -15.94 7.93 7.48
C HIS A 20 -15.34 9.19 6.83
N TYR A 21 -14.28 9.74 7.42
CA TYR A 21 -13.58 10.91 6.87
C TYR A 21 -13.11 10.64 5.44
N ILE A 22 -12.44 9.51 5.20
CA ILE A 22 -11.97 9.16 3.87
C ILE A 22 -13.11 8.99 2.89
N SER A 23 -14.21 8.33 3.27
CA SER A 23 -15.32 8.08 2.35
C SER A 23 -15.87 9.35 1.70
N ILE A 24 -15.77 10.50 2.39
CA ILE A 24 -16.20 11.82 1.93
C ILE A 24 -15.14 12.50 1.04
N HIS A 25 -13.86 12.17 1.24
CA HIS A 25 -12.73 12.78 0.52
C HIS A 25 -12.27 11.99 -0.70
N LEU A 26 -12.87 10.83 -0.97
CA LEU A 26 -12.60 10.08 -2.19
C LEU A 26 -13.29 10.74 -3.38
N LEU A 27 -12.55 10.88 -4.49
CA LEU A 27 -13.03 11.49 -5.72
C LEU A 27 -13.12 10.44 -6.83
N GLU A 28 -14.06 10.65 -7.75
CA GLU A 28 -14.18 9.93 -9.04
C GLU A 28 -14.02 8.40 -8.92
N ASP A 29 -12.97 7.85 -9.54
CA ASP A 29 -12.71 6.41 -9.61
C ASP A 29 -12.43 5.81 -8.23
N ALA A 30 -11.83 6.56 -7.32
CA ALA A 30 -11.56 6.10 -5.96
C ALA A 30 -12.87 5.98 -5.14
N TYR A 31 -13.83 6.89 -5.38
CA TYR A 31 -15.16 6.81 -4.76
C TYR A 31 -15.96 5.62 -5.31
N ARG A 32 -15.93 5.40 -6.64
CA ARG A 32 -16.58 4.24 -7.28
C ARG A 32 -16.04 2.91 -6.75
N TRP A 33 -14.71 2.81 -6.61
CA TRP A 33 -14.06 1.65 -6.01
C TRP A 33 -14.48 1.45 -4.54
N TRP A 34 -14.53 2.52 -3.75
CA TRP A 34 -14.94 2.45 -2.36
C TRP A 34 -16.40 1.99 -2.20
N MET A 35 -17.31 2.45 -3.04
CA MET A 35 -18.70 2.00 -3.04
C MET A 35 -18.84 0.48 -3.23
N GLN A 36 -17.96 -0.13 -4.03
CA GLN A 36 -17.98 -1.57 -4.28
C GLN A 36 -17.30 -2.39 -3.16
N THR A 37 -16.30 -1.81 -2.48
CA THR A 37 -15.40 -2.55 -1.59
C THR A 37 -15.65 -2.27 -0.10
N SER A 38 -16.31 -1.15 0.23
CA SER A 38 -16.53 -0.67 1.60
C SER A 38 -17.23 -1.65 2.53
N SER A 39 -18.10 -2.53 2.01
CA SER A 39 -18.79 -3.57 2.78
C SER A 39 -17.85 -4.60 3.42
N THR A 40 -16.62 -4.70 2.91
CA THR A 40 -15.60 -5.66 3.39
C THR A 40 -14.50 -4.99 4.21
N ILE A 41 -14.50 -3.66 4.30
CA ILE A 41 -13.43 -2.87 4.91
C ILE A 41 -13.92 -2.25 6.21
N ASN A 42 -13.56 -2.90 7.33
CA ASN A 42 -14.03 -2.51 8.66
C ASN A 42 -12.94 -1.84 9.52
N THR A 43 -11.68 -1.92 9.08
CA THR A 43 -10.52 -1.35 9.79
C THR A 43 -9.75 -0.43 8.87
N TRP A 44 -9.04 0.51 9.48
CA TRP A 44 -8.19 1.44 8.73
C TRP A 44 -7.05 0.71 8.02
N SER A 45 -6.46 -0.32 8.64
CA SER A 45 -5.43 -1.15 8.03
C SER A 45 -5.94 -1.92 6.80
N SER A 46 -7.15 -2.46 6.86
CA SER A 46 -7.78 -3.11 5.70
C SER A 46 -7.97 -2.11 4.55
N PHE A 47 -8.36 -0.88 4.85
CA PHE A 47 -8.50 0.18 3.85
C PHE A 47 -7.17 0.51 3.18
N THR A 48 -6.13 0.80 3.96
CA THR A 48 -4.82 1.22 3.41
C THR A 48 -4.20 0.13 2.54
N ASN A 49 -4.35 -1.14 2.92
CA ASN A 49 -3.92 -2.27 2.11
C ASN A 49 -4.73 -2.40 0.82
N ALA A 50 -6.05 -2.30 0.90
CA ALA A 50 -6.92 -2.45 -0.25
C ALA A 50 -6.72 -1.33 -1.27
N VAL A 51 -6.61 -0.08 -0.81
CA VAL A 51 -6.39 1.08 -1.69
C VAL A 51 -4.99 1.06 -2.30
N THR A 52 -3.98 0.58 -1.56
CA THR A 52 -2.62 0.39 -2.09
C THR A 52 -2.56 -0.75 -3.11
N ARG A 53 -3.39 -1.79 -2.98
CA ARG A 53 -3.47 -2.83 -4.02
C ARG A 53 -4.24 -2.37 -5.26
N ALA A 54 -5.30 -1.60 -5.08
CA ALA A 54 -6.15 -1.13 -6.17
C ALA A 54 -5.53 0.04 -6.96
N PHE A 55 -4.82 0.93 -6.28
CA PHE A 55 -4.26 2.17 -6.86
C PHE A 55 -2.76 2.32 -6.67
N GLY A 56 -2.12 1.46 -5.87
CA GLY A 56 -0.66 1.47 -5.74
C GLY A 56 -0.04 0.90 -7.01
N SER A 57 1.00 1.58 -7.48
CA SER A 57 1.78 1.11 -8.61
C SER A 57 2.56 -0.14 -8.20
N THR A 58 2.29 -1.29 -8.84
CA THR A 58 3.09 -2.53 -8.72
C THR A 58 4.53 -2.34 -9.20
N ARG A 59 4.83 -1.21 -9.83
CA ARG A 59 6.12 -0.87 -10.42
C ARG A 59 7.31 -1.05 -9.49
N ALA A 60 7.19 -0.81 -8.19
CA ALA A 60 8.31 -1.01 -7.25
C ALA A 60 8.62 -2.50 -7.02
N GLN A 61 7.58 -3.34 -6.90
CA GLN A 61 7.73 -4.80 -6.79
C GLN A 61 8.18 -5.40 -8.11
N GLU A 62 7.65 -4.92 -9.24
CA GLU A 62 8.07 -5.34 -10.58
C GLU A 62 9.51 -4.94 -10.89
N LEU A 63 9.96 -3.73 -10.48
CA LEU A 63 11.37 -3.33 -10.61
C LEU A 63 12.30 -4.17 -9.75
N ALA A 64 11.93 -4.45 -8.50
CA ALA A 64 12.72 -5.32 -7.64
C ALA A 64 12.79 -6.75 -8.21
N PHE A 65 11.68 -7.26 -8.74
CA PHE A 65 11.63 -8.56 -9.40
C PHE A 65 12.46 -8.60 -10.69
N GLU A 66 12.37 -7.58 -11.55
CA GLU A 66 13.20 -7.47 -12.75
C GLU A 66 14.68 -7.34 -12.37
N GLN A 67 15.05 -6.54 -11.36
CA GLN A 67 16.43 -6.46 -10.88
C GLN A 67 16.97 -7.82 -10.41
N LEU A 68 16.18 -8.59 -9.65
CA LEU A 68 16.52 -9.95 -9.23
C LEU A 68 16.63 -10.92 -10.42
N LYS A 69 15.76 -10.79 -11.42
CA LYS A 69 15.76 -11.63 -12.63
C LYS A 69 17.00 -11.42 -13.49
N TRP A 70 17.53 -10.20 -13.54
CA TRP A 70 18.75 -9.87 -14.29
C TRP A 70 20.03 -10.02 -13.47
N TYR A 71 19.92 -10.22 -12.15
CA TYR A 71 21.06 -10.42 -11.28
C TYR A 71 21.69 -11.79 -11.53
N LYS A 72 22.89 -11.80 -12.12
CA LYS A 72 23.74 -12.99 -12.23
C LYS A 72 24.93 -12.83 -11.29
N GLN A 73 25.25 -13.89 -10.54
CA GLN A 73 26.44 -13.93 -9.71
C GLN A 73 27.65 -13.54 -10.55
N THR A 74 28.33 -12.46 -10.15
CA THR A 74 29.54 -12.01 -10.86
C THR A 74 30.73 -12.89 -10.46
N ILE A 75 31.73 -12.99 -11.34
CA ILE A 75 32.87 -13.92 -11.20
C ILE A 75 33.65 -13.73 -9.87
N ASN A 76 33.54 -12.55 -9.24
CA ASN A 76 34.23 -12.20 -7.98
C ASN A 76 33.30 -12.15 -6.75
N GLN A 77 32.06 -12.63 -6.86
CA GLN A 77 31.11 -12.63 -5.74
C GLN A 77 31.07 -14.01 -5.10
N SER A 78 31.42 -14.08 -3.82
CA SER A 78 31.32 -15.34 -3.06
C SER A 78 29.87 -15.80 -2.97
N ILE A 79 29.65 -17.12 -2.92
CA ILE A 79 28.30 -17.71 -2.84
C ILE A 79 27.53 -17.14 -1.63
N THR A 80 28.20 -16.93 -0.50
CA THR A 80 27.60 -16.36 0.71
C THR A 80 27.07 -14.94 0.48
N GLN A 81 27.81 -14.10 -0.25
CA GLN A 81 27.40 -12.73 -0.60
C GLN A 81 26.34 -12.65 -1.72
N TYR A 82 26.01 -13.75 -2.36
CA TYR A 82 24.97 -13.81 -3.39
C TYR A 82 23.59 -14.15 -2.80
N TYR A 83 23.56 -14.77 -1.61
CA TYR A 83 22.34 -15.21 -0.94
C TYR A 83 21.96 -14.40 0.32
N ASP A 84 22.84 -13.49 0.78
CA ASP A 84 22.54 -12.44 1.79
C ASP A 84 21.84 -11.24 1.15
#